data_AF-A0A093YEK0-F1
#
_entry.id   AF-A0A093YEK0-F1
#
_cell.length_a   1.000
_cell.length_b   1.000
_cell.length_c   1.000
_cell.angle_alpha   90.00
_cell.angle_beta   90.00
_cell.angle_gamma   90.00
#
_symmetry.space_group_name_H-M   'P 1'
#
loop_
_entity.id
_entity.type
_entity.pdbx_description
1 polymer ?
#
loop_
_entity_poly.entity_id
_entity_poly.type
_entity_poly.pdbx_seq_one_letter_code
_entity_poly.pdbx_strand_id
1 'polypeptide(L)'
;MRDKLASRIWAIGQLEAVESARLRWAEGEFDYLIPREDGSIIVGGAWTRYYQDKKNWYNVVNDDEVIEPAREYFDQYMQRNFHGWEQSGAYVDQIWTGIMGYSADSLPHIGQVPGRPGQFIIAGFTGHGMPQAYLSGKGVAAMVSEGIPFAESWIPRLFETTLARVEHARNDILESVQDLKQPRANFNARVRDNRLGKAASPRPAHLASWQVHGRGELPRPRYDYWQD
;
A
#
# COMPACT_ATOMS: atom_id res chain seq x y z
N MET A 1 -6.70 -11.19 1.76
CA MET A 1 -5.69 -11.12 0.68
C MET A 1 -4.38 -10.70 1.31
N ARG A 2 -3.33 -11.50 1.23
CA ARG A 2 -1.99 -11.11 1.70
C ARG A 2 -1.33 -10.26 0.62
N ASP A 3 -1.38 -8.95 0.81
CA ASP A 3 -0.96 -7.99 -0.22
C ASP A 3 -0.25 -6.77 0.39
N LYS A 4 0.11 -6.86 1.68
CA LYS A 4 1.10 -5.97 2.25
C LYS A 4 2.39 -6.72 2.40
N LEU A 5 3.40 -6.21 1.72
CA LEU A 5 4.78 -6.42 2.07
C LEU A 5 5.40 -5.06 2.34
N ALA A 6 6.01 -4.93 3.51
CA ALA A 6 6.71 -3.72 3.90
C ALA A 6 8.02 -4.09 4.59
N SER A 7 8.96 -3.15 4.52
CA SER A 7 10.23 -3.21 5.20
C SER A 7 10.47 -1.91 5.94
N ARG A 8 11.25 -2.03 7.01
CA ARG A 8 11.89 -0.90 7.68
C ARG A 8 13.32 -0.86 7.21
N ILE A 9 13.71 0.26 6.62
CA ILE A 9 15.05 0.51 6.12
C ILE A 9 15.69 1.59 6.99
N TRP A 10 16.90 1.32 7.45
CA TRP A 10 17.76 2.30 8.09
C TRP A 10 18.72 2.89 7.07
N ALA A 11 19.06 4.18 7.23
CA ALA A 11 20.17 4.82 6.56
C ALA A 11 21.27 5.12 7.58
N ILE A 12 22.53 4.93 7.20
CA ILE A 12 23.67 5.35 8.04
C ILE A 12 23.87 6.85 7.78
N GLY A 13 23.25 7.68 8.62
CA GLY A 13 23.27 9.14 8.52
C GLY A 13 21.89 9.76 8.77
N GLN A 14 21.86 10.97 9.33
CA GLN A 14 20.61 11.65 9.69
C GLN A 14 19.82 12.00 8.42
N LEU A 15 18.63 11.41 8.32
CA LEU A 15 17.68 11.63 7.25
C LEU A 15 16.87 12.89 7.54
N GLU A 16 17.11 13.97 6.79
CA GLU A 16 16.17 15.09 6.73
C GLU A 16 15.09 14.81 5.68
N ALA A 17 14.26 13.84 6.04
CA ALA A 17 13.23 13.25 5.22
C ALA A 17 11.87 13.53 5.86
N VAL A 18 11.19 14.59 5.41
CA VAL A 18 9.99 15.08 6.09
C VAL A 18 8.67 14.69 5.40
N GLU A 19 8.71 14.13 4.19
CA GLU A 19 7.51 13.87 3.40
C GLU A 19 7.35 12.38 3.04
N SER A 20 6.11 11.89 3.04
CA SER A 20 5.81 10.59 2.44
C SER A 20 5.85 10.68 0.91
N ALA A 21 6.45 9.69 0.25
CA ALA A 21 6.56 9.65 -1.22
C ALA A 21 6.01 8.35 -1.81
N ARG A 22 5.74 8.34 -3.11
CA ARG A 22 5.47 7.12 -3.88
C ARG A 22 6.36 7.07 -5.12
N LEU A 23 7.01 5.93 -5.33
CA LEU A 23 7.71 5.60 -6.56
C LEU A 23 6.73 4.86 -7.47
N ARG A 24 6.37 5.44 -8.62
CA ARG A 24 5.47 4.81 -9.58
C ARG A 24 6.28 4.23 -10.74
N TRP A 25 6.23 2.92 -10.88
CA TRP A 25 6.95 2.17 -11.91
C TRP A 25 6.13 2.03 -13.21
N ALA A 26 4.83 1.84 -13.05
CA ALA A 26 3.85 1.72 -14.12
C ALA A 26 2.44 2.06 -13.59
N GLU A 27 1.44 1.91 -14.46
CA GLU A 27 0.04 1.94 -14.02
C GLU A 27 -0.24 0.74 -13.11
N GLY A 28 -0.76 1.01 -11.91
CA GLY A 28 -1.00 -0.02 -10.89
C GLY A 28 0.26 -0.56 -10.18
N GLU A 29 1.47 -0.11 -10.53
CA GLU A 29 2.72 -0.53 -9.89
C GLU A 29 3.38 0.65 -9.18
N PHE A 30 3.35 0.64 -7.86
CA PHE A 30 3.98 1.66 -7.03
C PHE A 30 4.49 1.09 -5.72
N ASP A 31 5.57 1.71 -5.23
CA ASP A 31 6.02 1.57 -3.86
C ASP A 31 5.73 2.88 -3.10
N TYR A 32 5.60 2.79 -1.79
CA TYR A 32 5.42 3.94 -0.91
C TYR A 32 6.53 4.01 0.12
N LEU A 33 6.88 5.24 0.51
CA LEU A 33 7.92 5.56 1.48
C LEU A 33 7.34 6.47 2.54
N ILE A 34 7.54 6.10 3.81
CA ILE A 34 7.08 6.87 4.96
C ILE A 34 8.27 7.04 5.90
N PRO A 35 8.92 8.23 5.90
CA PRO A 35 9.93 8.56 6.89
C PRO A 35 9.37 8.50 8.31
N ARG A 36 10.24 8.15 9.27
CA ARG A 36 9.93 8.07 10.70
C ARG A 36 10.76 9.09 11.46
N GLU A 37 10.27 9.50 12.63
CA GLU A 37 10.94 10.48 13.50
C GLU A 37 12.32 10.01 13.97
N ASP A 38 12.55 8.70 14.02
CA ASP A 38 13.84 8.09 14.36
C ASP A 38 14.83 8.04 13.17
N GLY A 39 14.48 8.61 12.03
CA GLY A 39 15.31 8.63 10.83
C GLY A 39 15.24 7.35 9.99
N SER A 40 14.48 6.32 10.39
CA SER A 40 14.20 5.17 9.52
C SER A 40 13.12 5.48 8.48
N ILE A 41 13.04 4.65 7.42
CA ILE A 41 12.02 4.77 6.37
C ILE A 41 11.26 3.45 6.29
N ILE A 42 9.93 3.53 6.29
CA ILE A 42 9.08 2.40 5.93
C ILE A 42 8.91 2.39 4.43
N VAL A 43 9.32 1.30 3.77
CA VAL A 43 9.12 1.09 2.34
C VAL A 43 8.18 -0.09 2.14
N GLY A 44 7.08 0.10 1.42
CA GLY A 44 6.18 -0.99 1.07
C GLY A 44 5.81 -0.99 -0.40
N GLY A 45 5.38 -2.15 -0.89
CA GLY A 45 5.11 -2.38 -2.32
C GLY A 45 5.51 -3.79 -2.74
N ALA A 46 6.38 -3.90 -3.74
CA ALA A 46 6.87 -5.18 -4.29
C ALA A 46 5.80 -6.07 -4.97
N TRP A 47 4.60 -5.55 -5.25
CA TRP A 47 3.47 -6.29 -5.84
C TRP A 47 3.88 -7.13 -7.06
N THR A 48 4.71 -6.57 -7.95
CA THR A 48 5.18 -7.24 -9.17
C THR A 48 6.02 -8.48 -8.93
N ARG A 49 6.50 -8.72 -7.70
CA ARG A 49 7.27 -9.91 -7.33
C ARG A 49 6.40 -11.13 -7.06
N TYR A 50 5.13 -10.95 -6.70
CA TYR A 50 4.29 -12.06 -6.26
C TYR A 50 2.88 -12.11 -6.87
N TYR A 51 2.43 -11.06 -7.56
CA TYR A 51 1.07 -11.00 -8.12
C TYR A 51 0.72 -12.13 -9.10
N GLN A 52 1.70 -12.69 -9.81
CA GLN A 52 1.48 -13.73 -10.82
C GLN A 52 1.01 -15.05 -10.19
N ASP A 53 1.44 -15.32 -8.96
CA ASP A 53 1.10 -16.56 -8.26
C ASP A 53 0.11 -16.25 -7.13
N LYS A 54 -1.16 -16.52 -7.42
CA LYS A 54 -2.29 -16.29 -6.51
C LYS A 54 -2.10 -16.92 -5.14
N LYS A 55 -1.36 -18.03 -5.02
CA LYS A 55 -1.14 -18.70 -3.73
C LYS A 55 -0.43 -17.79 -2.72
N ASN A 56 0.29 -16.78 -3.19
CA ASN A 56 1.03 -15.87 -2.33
C ASN A 56 0.14 -14.77 -1.73
N TRP A 57 -1.01 -14.47 -2.33
CA TRP A 57 -1.79 -13.28 -2.00
C TRP A 57 -3.31 -13.47 -1.96
N TYR A 58 -3.90 -14.29 -2.83
CA TYR A 58 -5.35 -14.48 -2.91
C TYR A 58 -5.80 -15.61 -1.98
N ASN A 59 -6.86 -15.37 -1.20
CA ASN A 59 -7.37 -16.30 -0.19
C ASN A 59 -6.32 -16.79 0.84
N VAL A 60 -5.33 -15.93 1.12
CA VAL A 60 -4.32 -16.16 2.16
C VAL A 60 -4.74 -15.47 3.45
N VAL A 61 -4.64 -16.21 4.55
CA VAL A 61 -5.00 -15.78 5.92
C VAL A 61 -3.85 -15.92 6.91
N ASN A 62 -2.71 -16.47 6.49
CA ASN A 62 -1.48 -16.53 7.29
C ASN A 62 -0.57 -15.37 6.88
N ASP A 63 -0.21 -14.49 7.82
CA ASP A 63 0.78 -13.43 7.66
C ASP A 63 1.98 -13.51 8.62
N ASP A 64 2.13 -14.63 9.32
CA ASP A 64 3.32 -14.93 10.14
C ASP A 64 4.56 -15.25 9.27
N GLU A 65 4.37 -15.34 7.95
CA GLU A 65 5.41 -15.64 6.97
C GLU A 65 5.55 -14.52 5.94
N VAL A 66 6.81 -14.17 5.64
CA VAL A 66 7.14 -13.27 4.54
C VAL A 66 6.75 -13.86 3.18
N ILE A 67 6.47 -12.99 2.20
CA ILE A 67 6.23 -13.42 0.82
C ILE A 67 7.57 -13.74 0.16
N GLU A 68 7.95 -15.02 0.13
CA GLU A 68 9.27 -15.49 -0.34
C GLU A 68 9.74 -14.86 -1.68
N PRO A 69 8.93 -14.78 -2.76
CA PRO A 69 9.35 -14.14 -4.01
C PRO A 69 9.81 -12.67 -3.90
N ALA A 70 9.44 -12.00 -2.80
CA ALA A 70 9.69 -10.58 -2.58
C ALA A 70 10.62 -10.31 -1.38
N ARG A 71 11.15 -11.35 -0.74
CA ARG A 71 12.00 -11.27 0.45
C ARG A 71 13.19 -10.33 0.27
N GLU A 72 13.87 -10.42 -0.86
CA GLU A 72 15.08 -9.63 -1.18
C GLU A 72 14.74 -8.32 -1.93
N TYR A 73 13.46 -8.00 -2.12
CA TYR A 73 13.06 -6.84 -2.94
C TYR A 73 13.62 -5.52 -2.41
N PHE A 74 13.65 -5.37 -1.09
CA PHE A 74 14.06 -4.14 -0.42
C PHE A 74 15.56 -4.04 -0.15
N ASP A 75 16.35 -5.09 -0.42
CA ASP A 75 17.79 -5.03 -0.26
C ASP A 75 18.36 -3.95 -1.17
N GLN A 76 19.24 -3.08 -0.69
CA GLN A 76 19.81 -1.98 -1.48
C GLN A 76 18.76 -1.07 -2.15
N TYR A 77 17.52 -1.03 -1.65
CA TYR A 77 16.42 -0.31 -2.31
C TYR A 77 16.72 1.19 -2.46
N MET A 78 17.24 1.82 -1.41
CA MET A 78 17.54 3.25 -1.44
C MET A 78 18.65 3.56 -2.45
N GLN A 79 19.71 2.77 -2.44
CA GLN A 79 20.88 2.89 -3.31
C GLN A 79 20.51 2.75 -4.79
N ARG A 80 19.57 1.87 -5.12
CA ARG A 80 19.14 1.65 -6.52
C ARG A 80 18.20 2.72 -7.05
N ASN A 81 17.44 3.37 -6.18
CA ASN A 81 16.27 4.15 -6.59
C ASN A 81 16.40 5.66 -6.34
N PHE A 82 17.36 6.10 -5.53
CA PHE A 82 17.50 7.51 -5.15
C PHE A 82 18.90 8.04 -5.47
N HIS A 83 18.94 9.17 -6.19
CA HIS A 83 20.19 9.87 -6.47
C HIS A 83 20.78 10.46 -5.18
N GLY A 84 22.09 10.29 -4.99
CA GLY A 84 22.80 10.71 -3.78
C GLY A 84 22.77 9.67 -2.65
N TRP A 85 22.06 8.56 -2.85
CA TRP A 85 21.92 7.47 -1.88
C TRP A 85 22.77 6.25 -2.20
N GLU A 86 23.49 6.26 -3.31
CA GLU A 86 24.25 5.12 -3.82
C GLU A 86 25.29 4.60 -2.80
N GLN A 87 25.83 5.49 -1.96
CA GLN A 87 26.81 5.18 -0.90
C GLN A 87 26.26 5.41 0.52
N SER A 88 24.94 5.45 0.68
CA SER A 88 24.28 5.73 1.98
C SER A 88 24.49 4.67 3.06
N GLY A 89 24.96 3.48 2.69
CA GLY A 89 25.03 2.33 3.60
C GLY A 89 23.66 1.87 4.13
N ALA A 90 22.57 2.33 3.52
CA ALA A 90 21.22 1.98 3.97
C ALA A 90 20.98 0.47 3.89
N TYR A 91 20.31 -0.08 4.90
CA TYR A 91 20.08 -1.52 5.01
C TYR A 91 18.68 -1.83 5.51
N VAL A 92 18.19 -3.01 5.14
CA VAL A 92 16.91 -3.53 5.62
C VAL A 92 17.09 -4.04 7.04
N ASP A 93 16.37 -3.46 7.98
CA ASP A 93 16.38 -3.86 9.40
C ASP A 93 15.30 -4.88 9.69
N GLN A 94 14.11 -4.68 9.14
CA GLN A 94 12.98 -5.59 9.32
C GLN A 94 12.16 -5.71 8.05
N ILE A 95 11.56 -6.88 7.84
CA ILE A 95 10.58 -7.15 6.78
C ILE A 95 9.38 -7.83 7.43
N TRP A 96 8.19 -7.41 7.06
CA TRP A 96 6.96 -8.05 7.50
C TRP A 96 5.91 -8.05 6.39
N THR A 97 4.97 -8.96 6.55
CA THR A 97 3.77 -9.07 5.73
C THR A 97 2.55 -8.58 6.49
N GLY A 98 1.46 -8.35 5.76
CA GLY A 98 0.16 -8.14 6.37
C GLY A 98 -0.98 -8.57 5.48
N ILE A 99 -2.06 -9.00 6.12
CA ILE A 99 -3.32 -9.29 5.43
C ILE A 99 -4.12 -8.00 5.24
N MET A 100 -4.65 -7.87 4.02
CA MET A 100 -5.65 -6.87 3.66
C MET A 100 -7.00 -7.53 3.39
N GLY A 101 -8.04 -6.92 3.97
CA GLY A 101 -9.42 -7.20 3.62
C GLY A 101 -9.81 -6.38 2.39
N TYR A 102 -9.90 -7.05 1.24
CA TYR A 102 -10.45 -6.46 0.03
C TYR A 102 -11.91 -6.83 -0.12
N SER A 103 -12.70 -5.88 -0.62
CA SER A 103 -14.05 -6.14 -1.13
C SER A 103 -14.00 -6.42 -2.63
N ALA A 104 -14.98 -7.17 -3.13
CA ALA A 104 -15.05 -7.56 -4.54
C ALA A 104 -15.34 -6.37 -5.47
N ASP A 105 -15.97 -5.31 -4.96
CA ASP A 105 -16.33 -4.08 -5.67
C ASP A 105 -15.38 -2.91 -5.35
N SER A 106 -14.23 -3.19 -4.74
CA SER A 106 -13.20 -2.22 -4.35
C SER A 106 -13.62 -1.13 -3.35
N LEU A 107 -14.84 -1.21 -2.79
CA LEU A 107 -15.37 -0.26 -1.81
C LEU A 107 -15.57 -0.92 -0.44
N PRO A 108 -15.32 -0.21 0.68
CA PRO A 108 -15.62 -0.72 2.01
C PRO A 108 -17.08 -1.18 2.17
N HIS A 109 -17.28 -2.17 3.03
CA HIS A 109 -18.59 -2.60 3.51
C HIS A 109 -18.80 -2.08 4.94
N ILE A 110 -19.69 -1.11 5.09
CA ILE A 110 -19.99 -0.47 6.36
C ILE A 110 -21.51 -0.47 6.60
N GLY A 111 -21.95 -0.69 7.83
CA GLY A 111 -23.36 -0.58 8.23
C GLY A 111 -24.00 -1.91 8.64
N GLN A 112 -25.33 -1.97 8.64
CA GLN A 112 -26.05 -3.21 8.96
C GLN A 112 -25.82 -4.27 7.88
N VAL A 113 -25.73 -5.52 8.29
CA VAL A 113 -25.64 -6.66 7.37
C VAL A 113 -27.05 -6.99 6.85
N PRO A 114 -27.29 -6.95 5.52
CA PRO A 114 -28.58 -7.27 4.95
C PRO A 114 -29.11 -8.63 5.40
N GLY A 115 -30.38 -8.68 5.82
CA GLY A 115 -31.02 -9.92 6.30
C GLY A 115 -30.56 -10.39 7.68
N ARG A 116 -29.72 -9.64 8.39
CA ARG A 116 -29.23 -9.98 9.74
C ARG A 116 -29.38 -8.82 10.72
N PRO A 117 -30.60 -8.59 11.25
CA PRO A 117 -30.87 -7.49 12.18
C PRO A 117 -29.93 -7.53 13.39
N GLY A 118 -29.39 -6.37 13.76
CA GLY A 118 -28.46 -6.23 14.88
C GLY A 118 -27.01 -6.65 14.58
N GLN A 119 -26.73 -7.19 13.38
CA GLN A 119 -25.35 -7.44 12.94
C GLN A 119 -24.86 -6.28 12.07
N PHE A 120 -23.64 -5.81 12.35
CA PHE A 120 -22.98 -4.72 11.63
C PHE A 120 -21.64 -5.17 11.07
N ILE A 121 -21.20 -4.54 9.99
CA ILE A 121 -19.92 -4.78 9.33
C ILE A 121 -19.14 -3.47 9.18
N ILE A 122 -17.81 -3.56 9.35
CA ILE A 122 -16.84 -2.51 9.06
C ILE A 122 -15.60 -3.19 8.49
N ALA A 123 -15.61 -3.50 7.19
CA ALA A 123 -14.59 -4.34 6.58
C ALA A 123 -14.36 -4.00 5.10
N GLY A 124 -13.40 -4.68 4.46
CA GLY A 124 -13.20 -4.59 3.02
C GLY A 124 -12.59 -3.26 2.56
N PHE A 125 -11.74 -2.62 3.37
CA PHE A 125 -11.19 -1.30 3.08
C PHE A 125 -10.23 -1.23 1.88
N THR A 126 -9.88 -2.35 1.24
CA THR A 126 -9.19 -2.38 -0.07
C THR A 126 -7.94 -1.48 -0.09
N GLY A 127 -7.08 -1.64 0.91
CA GLY A 127 -5.82 -0.89 1.04
C GLY A 127 -5.92 0.52 1.64
N HIS A 128 -7.13 1.03 1.92
CA HIS A 128 -7.37 2.41 2.38
C HIS A 128 -7.95 2.49 3.81
N GLY A 129 -7.69 1.46 4.63
CA GLY A 129 -8.32 1.32 5.94
C GLY A 129 -7.92 2.38 6.97
N MET A 130 -6.64 2.74 7.05
CA MET A 130 -6.16 3.69 8.07
C MET A 130 -6.92 5.02 8.10
N PRO A 131 -7.10 5.75 6.98
CA PRO A 131 -7.86 7.00 6.99
C PRO A 131 -9.37 6.81 7.17
N GLN A 132 -9.92 5.64 6.83
CA GLN A 132 -11.37 5.41 6.76
C GLN A 132 -11.94 4.76 8.03
N ALA A 133 -11.17 3.91 8.72
CA ALA A 133 -11.67 3.05 9.78
C ALA A 133 -12.23 3.82 10.98
N TYR A 134 -11.58 4.91 11.39
CA TYR A 134 -11.98 5.66 12.59
C TYR A 134 -13.39 6.25 12.46
N LEU A 135 -13.65 7.03 11.39
CA LEU A 135 -14.97 7.64 11.18
C LEU A 135 -16.04 6.60 10.81
N SER A 136 -15.65 5.51 10.15
CA SER A 136 -16.53 4.36 9.90
C SER A 136 -16.99 3.72 11.22
N GLY A 137 -16.04 3.50 12.14
CA GLY A 137 -16.30 3.01 13.50
C GLY A 137 -17.25 3.93 14.26
N LYS A 138 -16.99 5.24 14.23
CA LYS A 138 -17.86 6.23 14.88
C LYS A 138 -19.29 6.21 14.32
N GLY A 139 -19.43 6.17 13.00
CA GLY A 139 -20.75 6.14 12.35
C GLY A 139 -21.53 4.88 12.71
N VAL A 140 -20.88 3.71 12.73
CA VAL A 140 -21.51 2.45 13.14
C VAL A 140 -21.85 2.43 14.62
N ALA A 141 -20.99 2.97 15.48
CA ALA A 141 -21.28 3.10 16.91
C ALA A 141 -22.57 3.91 17.13
N ALA A 142 -22.74 5.05 16.44
CA ALA A 142 -23.96 5.85 16.51
C ALA A 142 -25.20 5.08 16.01
N MET A 143 -25.09 4.32 14.92
CA MET A 143 -26.19 3.45 14.46
C MET A 143 -26.60 2.43 15.53
N VAL A 144 -25.64 1.90 16.29
CA VAL A 144 -25.88 0.91 17.35
C VAL A 144 -26.46 1.57 18.61
N SER A 145 -25.88 2.67 19.08
CA SER A 145 -26.23 3.29 20.37
C SER A 145 -27.44 4.22 20.31
N GLU A 146 -27.61 4.92 19.19
CA GLU A 146 -28.64 5.96 19.03
C GLU A 146 -29.75 5.52 18.06
N GLY A 147 -29.56 4.42 17.32
CA GLY A 147 -30.55 3.90 16.38
C GLY A 147 -30.71 4.76 15.12
N ILE A 148 -29.73 5.63 14.82
CA ILE A 148 -29.77 6.45 13.62
C ILE A 148 -29.68 5.58 12.35
N PRO A 149 -30.33 5.96 11.25
CA PRO A 149 -30.15 5.28 9.96
C PRO A 149 -28.76 5.56 9.38
N PHE A 150 -28.28 4.68 8.46
CA PHE A 150 -26.98 4.83 7.82
C PHE A 150 -26.80 6.21 7.15
N ALA A 151 -27.85 6.74 6.53
CA ALA A 151 -27.83 8.05 5.85
C ALA A 151 -27.45 9.22 6.78
N GLU A 152 -27.64 9.08 8.09
CA GLU A 152 -27.33 10.08 9.11
C GLU A 152 -25.97 9.84 9.79
N SER A 153 -25.28 8.75 9.44
CA SER A 153 -24.01 8.34 10.06
C SER A 153 -22.77 9.12 9.58
N TRP A 154 -22.93 10.01 8.58
CA TRP A 154 -21.85 10.74 7.88
C TRP A 154 -20.84 9.86 7.13
N ILE A 155 -21.09 8.57 7.04
CA ILE A 155 -20.30 7.66 6.21
C ILE A 155 -20.71 7.87 4.74
N PRO A 156 -19.76 7.91 3.78
CA PRO A 156 -20.10 7.99 2.37
C PRO A 156 -21.10 6.90 1.97
N ARG A 157 -22.21 7.31 1.34
CA ARG A 157 -23.30 6.40 0.91
C ARG A 157 -22.79 5.19 0.12
N LEU A 158 -21.76 5.36 -0.70
CA LEU A 158 -21.16 4.30 -1.49
C LEU A 158 -20.57 3.15 -0.65
N PHE A 159 -20.29 3.38 0.64
CA PHE A 159 -19.74 2.36 1.53
C PHE A 159 -20.83 1.55 2.24
N GLU A 160 -22.10 1.95 2.12
CA GLU A 160 -23.21 1.23 2.73
C GLU A 160 -23.25 -0.21 2.22
N THR A 161 -23.34 -1.16 3.14
CA THR A 161 -23.53 -2.57 2.78
C THR A 161 -24.98 -2.81 2.42
N THR A 162 -25.22 -3.03 1.13
CA THR A 162 -26.56 -3.34 0.60
C THR A 162 -26.60 -4.74 0.03
N LEU A 163 -27.80 -5.33 -0.06
CA LEU A 163 -27.98 -6.67 -0.63
C LEU A 163 -27.42 -6.72 -2.07
N ALA A 164 -27.69 -5.69 -2.87
CA ALA A 164 -27.22 -5.59 -4.24
C ALA A 164 -25.67 -5.63 -4.35
N ARG A 165 -24.95 -5.05 -3.38
CA ARG A 165 -23.47 -5.12 -3.36
C ARG A 165 -22.97 -6.50 -2.94
N VAL A 166 -23.64 -7.12 -1.95
CA VAL A 166 -23.27 -8.46 -1.46
C VAL A 166 -23.51 -9.55 -2.52
N GLU A 167 -24.60 -9.43 -3.27
CA GLU A 167 -24.99 -10.37 -4.34
C GLU A 167 -24.29 -10.09 -5.68
N HIS A 168 -23.46 -9.03 -5.75
CA HIS A 168 -22.76 -8.69 -6.97
C HIS A 168 -21.70 -9.75 -7.31
N ALA A 169 -21.83 -10.39 -8.48
CA ALA A 169 -20.94 -11.48 -8.89
C ALA A 169 -19.55 -11.02 -9.38
N ARG A 170 -19.36 -9.72 -9.60
CA ARG A 170 -18.11 -9.16 -10.12
C ARG A 170 -17.03 -9.17 -9.05
N ASN A 171 -15.78 -9.39 -9.46
CA ASN A 171 -14.61 -9.34 -8.59
C ASN A 171 -13.51 -8.50 -9.23
N ASP A 172 -13.50 -7.22 -8.91
CA ASP A 172 -12.55 -6.22 -9.41
C ASP A 172 -11.09 -6.61 -9.11
N ILE A 173 -10.85 -7.30 -7.99
CA ILE A 173 -9.51 -7.76 -7.59
C ILE A 173 -8.98 -8.76 -8.61
N LEU A 174 -9.80 -9.74 -9.01
CA LEU A 174 -9.38 -10.78 -9.95
C LEU A 174 -9.35 -10.29 -11.40
N GLU A 175 -10.17 -9.29 -11.74
CA GLU A 175 -10.16 -8.64 -13.04
C GLU A 175 -8.90 -7.78 -13.21
N SER A 176 -8.58 -6.92 -12.25
CA SER A 176 -7.42 -6.00 -12.31
C SER A 176 -6.08 -6.71 -12.48
N VAL A 177 -5.92 -7.92 -11.92
CA VAL A 177 -4.68 -8.71 -12.09
C VAL A 177 -4.49 -9.22 -13.53
N GLN A 178 -5.58 -9.41 -14.29
CA GLN A 178 -5.49 -9.83 -15.69
C GLN A 178 -4.94 -8.72 -16.58
N ASP A 179 -5.25 -7.47 -16.25
CA ASP A 179 -4.80 -6.28 -16.98
C ASP A 179 -3.31 -5.97 -16.73
N LEU A 180 -2.77 -6.37 -15.57
CA LEU A 180 -1.36 -6.23 -15.20
C LEU A 180 -0.42 -7.24 -15.89
N LYS A 181 -0.88 -7.97 -16.92
CA LYS A 181 -0.03 -8.87 -17.70
C LYS A 181 0.93 -8.15 -18.66
N GLN A 182 0.76 -6.83 -18.91
CA GLN A 182 1.70 -6.01 -19.72
C GLN A 182 1.88 -4.54 -19.25
N PRO A 183 2.30 -4.28 -17.99
CA PRO A 183 2.20 -2.95 -17.38
C PRO A 183 3.19 -1.92 -17.97
N ARG A 184 4.42 -2.34 -18.30
CA ARG A 184 5.47 -1.43 -18.84
C ARG A 184 5.26 -1.05 -20.31
N ALA A 185 4.70 -1.95 -21.12
CA ALA A 185 4.43 -1.68 -22.53
C ALA A 185 3.30 -0.64 -22.68
N ASN A 186 2.22 -0.81 -21.91
CA ASN A 186 1.06 0.07 -21.93
C ASN A 186 1.37 1.48 -21.40
N PHE A 187 2.17 1.59 -20.33
CA PHE A 187 2.62 2.88 -19.80
C PHE A 187 3.47 3.66 -20.82
N ASN A 188 4.47 3.00 -21.42
CA ASN A 188 5.34 3.64 -22.42
C ASN A 188 4.57 4.08 -23.68
N ALA A 189 3.55 3.33 -24.10
CA ALA A 189 2.70 3.70 -25.23
C ALA A 189 1.87 4.96 -24.93
N ARG A 190 1.23 5.05 -23.76
CA ARG A 190 0.42 6.21 -23.35
C ARG A 190 1.25 7.47 -23.09
N VAL A 191 2.44 7.33 -22.51
CA VAL A 191 3.39 8.44 -22.33
C VAL A 191 3.89 8.98 -23.68
N ARG A 192 4.02 8.12 -24.70
CA ARG A 192 4.35 8.53 -26.07
C ARG A 192 3.20 9.24 -26.76
N ASP A 193 1.97 8.77 -26.56
CA ASP A 193 0.76 9.32 -27.19
C ASP A 193 0.39 10.71 -26.61
N ASN A 194 0.63 10.94 -25.32
CA ASN A 194 0.46 12.25 -24.67
C ASN A 194 1.52 13.32 -25.08
N ARG A 195 2.38 13.07 -26.08
CA ARG A 195 3.34 14.05 -26.62
C ARG A 195 2.81 14.85 -27.82
N LEU A 196 1.51 15.06 -27.94
CA LEU A 196 0.95 16.05 -28.88
C LEU A 196 0.65 17.36 -28.15
N GLY A 197 1.70 18.17 -28.00
CA GLY A 197 1.64 19.54 -27.50
C GLY A 197 3.04 20.14 -27.42
N LYS A 198 3.53 20.72 -28.52
CA LYS A 198 4.75 21.53 -28.50
C LYS A 198 4.51 22.78 -27.63
N ALA A 199 5.10 22.84 -26.44
CA ALA A 199 5.56 24.09 -25.81
C ALA A 199 6.46 23.81 -24.60
N ALA A 200 7.65 24.41 -24.62
CA ALA A 200 8.65 24.54 -23.56
C ALA A 200 9.20 23.25 -22.93
N SER A 201 10.53 23.13 -22.94
CA SER A 201 11.28 22.18 -22.11
C SER A 201 10.73 22.19 -20.68
N PRO A 202 10.33 21.04 -20.11
CA PRO A 202 9.93 21.01 -18.72
C PRO A 202 11.17 21.37 -17.90
N ARG A 203 11.12 22.55 -17.24
CA ARG A 203 11.95 22.76 -16.04
C ARG A 203 11.67 21.56 -15.13
N PRO A 204 12.70 20.91 -14.58
CA PRO A 204 12.49 19.71 -13.77
C PRO A 204 11.49 20.07 -12.66
N ALA A 205 10.38 19.32 -12.62
CA ALA A 205 9.51 19.29 -11.45
C ALA A 205 10.43 19.11 -10.25
N HIS A 206 10.26 19.94 -9.23
CA HIS A 206 11.00 19.92 -7.99
C HIS A 206 11.27 18.45 -7.59
N LEU A 207 12.50 18.00 -7.85
CA LEU A 207 13.00 16.75 -7.30
C LEU A 207 12.88 16.95 -5.80
N ALA A 208 12.14 16.08 -5.12
CA ALA A 208 12.31 15.93 -3.68
C ALA A 208 13.81 15.74 -3.46
N SER A 209 14.48 16.77 -2.95
CA SER A 209 15.93 16.77 -2.79
C SER A 209 16.22 16.06 -1.47
N TRP A 210 16.32 14.74 -1.52
CA TRP A 210 16.75 13.94 -0.38
C TRP A 210 18.26 14.06 -0.24
N GLN A 211 18.74 14.90 0.67
CA GLN A 211 20.17 15.07 0.93
C GLN A 211 20.61 14.16 2.08
N VAL A 212 21.64 13.34 1.85
CA VAL A 212 22.29 12.56 2.91
C VAL A 212 23.49 13.35 3.41
N HIS A 213 23.52 13.65 4.72
CA HIS A 213 24.69 14.21 5.39
C HIS A 213 25.34 13.11 6.23
N GLY A 214 26.52 12.63 5.81
CA GLY A 214 27.19 11.50 6.47
C GLY A 214 27.89 11.88 7.79
N ARG A 215 27.63 11.13 8.87
CA ARG A 215 28.55 10.98 10.01
C ARG A 215 28.39 9.61 10.71
N GLY A 216 29.49 8.85 10.77
CA GLY A 216 29.73 7.76 11.72
C GLY A 216 29.19 6.37 11.35
N GLU A 217 30.05 5.35 11.44
CA GLU A 217 29.67 3.93 11.33
C GLU A 217 29.09 3.42 12.65
N LEU A 218 27.91 2.79 12.61
CA LEU A 218 27.35 2.00 13.71
C LEU A 218 27.34 0.50 13.31
N PRO A 219 27.45 -0.43 14.28
CA PRO A 219 27.61 -1.84 13.99
C PRO A 219 26.38 -2.45 13.31
N ARG A 220 26.63 -3.31 12.31
CA ARG A 220 25.62 -4.05 11.55
C ARG A 220 24.98 -5.16 12.41
N PRO A 221 23.65 -5.23 12.55
CA PRO A 221 23.00 -6.46 13.03
C PRO A 221 23.05 -7.52 11.92
N ARG A 222 23.34 -8.78 12.27
CA ARG A 222 22.97 -9.93 11.44
C ARG A 222 21.48 -10.19 11.66
N TYR A 223 20.81 -10.65 10.61
CA TYR A 223 19.44 -11.14 10.67
C TYR A 223 19.32 -12.24 11.74
N ASP A 224 18.70 -11.94 12.86
CA ASP A 224 18.10 -12.95 13.73
C ASP A 224 16.60 -12.96 13.41
N TYR A 225 16.21 -13.93 12.58
CA TYR A 225 14.81 -14.26 12.41
C TYR A 225 14.33 -14.82 13.74
N TRP A 226 13.25 -14.25 14.30
CA TRP A 226 12.56 -14.79 15.46
C TRP A 226 12.21 -16.26 15.18
N GLN A 227 12.97 -17.17 15.79
CA GLN A 227 12.62 -18.57 15.93
C GLN A 227 12.03 -18.72 17.32
N ASP A 228 10.72 -18.91 17.39
CA ASP A 228 10.09 -19.61 18.51
C ASP A 228 9.95 -21.09 18.14
#